data_AF-A0A8D1APS5-F1
#
_entry.id   AF-A0A8D1APS5-F1
#
_cell.length_a   1.000
_cell.length_b   1.000
_cell.length_c   1.000
_cell.angle_alpha   90.00
_cell.angle_beta   90.00
_cell.angle_gamma   90.00
#
_symmetry.space_group_name_H-M   'P 1'
#
loop_
_entity.id
_entity.type
_entity.pdbx_description
1 polymer ?
#
loop_
_entity_poly.entity_id
_entity_poly.type
_entity_poly.pdbx_seq_one_letter_code
_entity_poly.pdbx_strand_id
1 'polypeptide(L)'
;MEDRIMEITQSGQKTENQIKKQESNIRDLWDNIKWSNLCIIGIPEGVEKDKEMENIFEEIINGNFPNLKDTAFKIQEAQKAPNKLNPNRPTPRHIIIKMAKGSDKERILKAAREKQNVTYKTFLL
;
A
#
# COMPACT_ATOMS: atom_id res chain seq x y z
N MET A 1 -39.06 -32.23 16.55
CA MET A 1 -38.93 -31.17 15.52
C MET A 1 -38.05 -30.04 16.05
N GLU A 2 -38.24 -29.64 17.31
CA GLU A 2 -37.42 -28.65 18.03
C GLU A 2 -35.93 -29.03 18.15
N ASP A 3 -35.60 -30.29 18.46
CA ASP A 3 -34.19 -30.73 18.57
C ASP A 3 -33.39 -30.51 17.27
N ARG A 4 -34.00 -30.79 16.11
CA ARG A 4 -33.39 -30.55 14.80
C ARG A 4 -33.16 -29.06 14.53
N ILE A 5 -34.07 -28.20 15.00
CA ILE A 5 -33.95 -26.74 14.82
C ILE A 5 -32.81 -26.19 15.68
N MET A 6 -32.63 -26.70 16.90
CA MET A 6 -31.49 -26.35 17.76
C MET A 6 -30.15 -26.79 17.16
N GLU A 7 -30.04 -28.02 16.64
CA GLU A 7 -28.82 -28.51 15.98
C GLU A 7 -28.44 -27.69 14.73
N ILE A 8 -29.43 -27.32 13.90
CA ILE A 8 -29.21 -26.46 12.73
C ILE A 8 -28.71 -25.07 13.16
N THR A 9 -29.30 -24.50 14.21
CA THR A 9 -28.90 -23.19 14.72
C THR A 9 -27.47 -23.22 15.28
N GLN A 10 -27.14 -24.23 16.07
CA GLN A 10 -25.81 -24.38 16.69
C GLN A 10 -24.72 -24.66 15.65
N SER A 11 -25.00 -25.54 14.67
CA SER A 11 -24.08 -25.80 13.57
C SER A 11 -23.87 -24.59 12.66
N GLY A 12 -24.93 -23.80 12.40
CA GLY A 12 -24.85 -22.53 11.68
C GLY A 12 -23.96 -21.50 12.37
N GLN A 13 -24.17 -21.29 13.68
CA GLN A 13 -23.32 -20.40 14.49
C GLN A 13 -21.85 -20.84 14.52
N LYS A 14 -21.60 -22.16 14.58
CA LYS A 14 -20.24 -22.70 14.54
C LYS A 14 -19.54 -22.40 13.21
N THR A 15 -20.24 -22.57 12.08
CA THR A 15 -19.71 -22.24 10.75
C THR A 15 -19.44 -20.74 10.61
N GLU A 16 -20.35 -19.88 11.08
CA GLU A 16 -20.16 -18.43 11.05
C GLU A 16 -18.92 -18.00 11.84
N ASN A 17 -18.70 -18.57 13.03
CA ASN A 17 -17.51 -18.29 13.84
C ASN A 17 -16.22 -18.77 13.14
N GLN A 18 -16.27 -19.88 12.40
CA GLN A 18 -15.12 -20.35 11.62
C GLN A 18 -14.79 -19.41 10.46
N ILE A 19 -15.81 -18.94 9.72
CA ILE A 19 -15.62 -17.98 8.62
C ILE A 19 -15.02 -16.68 9.15
N LYS A 20 -15.57 -16.11 10.22
CA LYS A 20 -15.03 -14.88 10.84
C LYS A 20 -13.57 -15.04 11.25
N LYS A 21 -13.20 -16.20 11.82
CA LYS A 21 -11.81 -16.51 12.16
C LYS A 21 -10.91 -16.57 10.92
N GLN A 22 -11.38 -17.19 9.85
CA GLN A 22 -10.64 -17.27 8.58
C GLN A 22 -10.45 -15.89 7.94
N GLU A 23 -11.50 -15.06 7.92
CA GLU A 23 -11.43 -13.69 7.40
C GLU A 23 -10.41 -12.85 8.17
N SER A 24 -10.40 -12.95 9.51
CA SER A 24 -9.38 -12.28 10.34
C SER A 24 -7.97 -12.74 9.99
N ASN A 25 -7.75 -14.05 9.90
CA ASN A 25 -6.44 -14.60 9.55
C ASN A 25 -5.97 -14.14 8.15
N ILE A 26 -6.87 -14.08 7.17
CA ILE A 26 -6.57 -13.59 5.83
C ILE A 26 -6.17 -12.10 5.88
N ARG A 27 -6.85 -11.29 6.70
CA ARG A 27 -6.51 -9.89 6.89
C ARG A 27 -5.11 -9.72 7.47
N ASP A 28 -4.79 -10.45 8.53
CA ASP A 28 -3.49 -10.39 9.19
C ASP A 28 -2.36 -10.81 8.25
N LEU A 29 -2.57 -11.85 7.44
CA LEU A 29 -1.61 -12.26 6.41
C LEU A 29 -1.42 -11.17 5.35
N TRP A 30 -2.51 -10.54 4.89
CA TRP A 30 -2.43 -9.45 3.93
C TRP A 30 -1.71 -8.22 4.47
N ASP A 31 -1.95 -7.87 5.72
CA ASP A 31 -1.29 -6.74 6.38
C ASP A 31 0.21 -7.01 6.54
N ASN A 32 0.60 -8.24 6.88
CA ASN A 32 1.99 -8.67 6.90
C ASN A 32 2.65 -8.60 5.51
N ILE A 33 1.97 -9.09 4.47
CA ILE A 33 2.49 -9.06 3.09
C ILE A 33 2.68 -7.61 2.61
N LYS A 34 1.76 -6.72 2.97
CA LYS A 34 1.79 -5.29 2.60
C LYS A 34 2.61 -4.44 3.57
N TRP A 35 3.16 -5.04 4.62
CA TRP A 35 3.86 -4.32 5.68
C TRP A 35 4.97 -3.43 5.13
N SER A 36 5.73 -3.90 4.14
CA SER A 36 6.81 -3.14 3.50
C SER A 36 6.40 -2.34 2.25
N ASN A 37 5.12 -2.33 1.89
CA ASN A 37 4.62 -1.58 0.72
C ASN A 37 4.33 -0.12 1.08
N LEU A 38 4.95 0.80 0.36
CA LEU A 38 4.65 2.24 0.38
C LEU A 38 3.77 2.59 -0.83
N CYS A 39 2.76 3.43 -0.61
CA CYS A 39 1.83 3.85 -1.66
C CYS A 39 1.97 5.36 -1.88
N ILE A 40 2.26 5.76 -3.12
CA ILE A 40 2.35 7.16 -3.55
C ILE A 40 1.13 7.47 -4.42
N ILE A 41 0.45 8.57 -4.10
CA ILE A 41 -0.82 8.98 -4.74
C ILE A 41 -0.63 10.40 -5.29
N GLY A 42 -1.45 10.80 -6.26
CA GLY A 42 -1.48 12.18 -6.75
C GLY A 42 -0.58 12.46 -7.96
N ILE A 43 0.20 11.47 -8.44
CA ILE A 43 1.04 11.64 -9.62
C ILE A 43 0.25 11.30 -10.90
N PRO A 44 0.04 12.26 -11.82
CA PRO A 44 -0.72 12.02 -13.05
C PRO A 44 -0.05 11.02 -13.99
N GLU A 45 -0.87 10.32 -14.78
CA GLU A 45 -0.37 9.43 -15.83
C GLU A 45 0.38 10.22 -16.91
N GLY A 46 1.51 9.69 -17.38
CA GLY A 46 2.27 10.30 -18.47
C GLY A 46 3.14 11.51 -18.09
N VAL A 47 3.24 11.89 -16.81
CA VAL A 47 4.28 12.84 -16.33
C VAL A 47 5.66 12.16 -16.23
N GLU A 48 5.65 10.83 -16.26
CA GLU A 48 6.74 9.93 -15.89
C GLU A 48 7.35 9.24 -17.12
N LYS A 49 7.09 9.73 -18.34
CA LYS A 49 7.10 8.95 -19.61
C LYS A 49 8.25 7.96 -19.82
N ASP A 50 9.44 8.26 -19.30
CA ASP A 50 10.63 7.40 -19.44
C ASP A 50 11.30 7.06 -18.09
N LYS A 51 10.71 7.45 -16.95
CA LYS A 51 11.28 7.18 -15.63
C LYS A 51 10.66 5.94 -15.01
N GLU A 52 11.53 5.04 -14.56
CA GLU A 52 11.15 3.95 -13.68
C GLU A 52 10.55 4.49 -12.38
N MET A 53 9.65 3.70 -11.77
CA MET A 53 8.97 4.07 -10.53
C MET A 53 9.94 4.28 -9.37
N GLU A 54 11.10 3.60 -9.39
CA GLU A 54 12.18 3.77 -8.43
C GLU A 54 12.78 5.19 -8.49
N ASN A 55 13.04 5.70 -9.70
CA ASN A 55 13.57 7.06 -9.89
C ASN A 55 12.61 8.13 -9.37
N ILE A 56 11.30 7.94 -9.56
CA ILE A 56 10.27 8.84 -9.02
C ILE A 56 10.32 8.84 -7.50
N PHE A 57 10.41 7.66 -6.89
CA PHE A 57 10.54 7.52 -5.45
C PHE A 57 11.80 8.22 -4.93
N GLU A 58 12.96 8.01 -5.56
CA GLU A 58 14.22 8.67 -5.19
C GLU A 58 14.12 10.20 -5.30
N GLU A 59 13.50 10.73 -6.36
CA GLU A 59 13.24 12.17 -6.51
C GLU A 59 12.37 12.73 -5.39
N ILE A 60 11.34 11.99 -4.97
CA ILE A 60 10.47 12.39 -3.85
C ILE A 60 11.28 12.41 -2.56
N ILE A 61 12.04 11.35 -2.27
CA ILE A 61 12.88 11.30 -1.06
C ILE A 61 13.88 12.46 -1.06
N ASN A 62 14.60 12.64 -2.16
CA ASN A 62 15.65 13.66 -2.28
C ASN A 62 15.10 15.09 -2.30
N GLY A 63 13.90 15.31 -2.82
CA GLY A 63 13.26 16.62 -2.80
C GLY A 63 12.67 16.99 -1.44
N ASN A 64 12.12 16.00 -0.71
CA ASN A 64 11.28 16.27 0.45
C ASN A 64 11.95 16.01 1.79
N PHE A 65 12.87 15.04 1.88
CA PHE A 65 13.41 14.54 3.15
C PHE A 65 14.94 14.63 3.19
N PRO A 66 15.51 15.80 3.55
CA PRO A 66 16.96 16.00 3.65
C PRO A 66 17.67 14.98 4.54
N ASN A 67 17.00 14.54 5.62
CA ASN A 67 17.50 13.54 6.57
C ASN A 67 17.52 12.10 6.02
N LEU A 68 16.91 11.85 4.86
CA LEU A 68 16.84 10.53 4.24
C LEU A 68 17.58 10.45 2.90
N LYS A 69 18.16 11.54 2.38
CA LYS A 69 18.80 11.56 1.04
C LYS A 69 19.97 10.58 0.92
N ASP A 70 20.79 10.49 1.95
CA ASP A 70 21.98 9.62 1.96
C ASP A 70 21.63 8.17 2.34
N THR A 71 20.35 7.87 2.57
CA THR A 71 19.91 6.51 2.90
C THR A 71 19.66 5.73 1.59
N ALA A 72 20.49 4.73 1.33
CA ALA A 72 20.27 3.79 0.22
C ALA A 72 19.13 2.82 0.56
N PHE A 73 17.90 3.21 0.21
CA PHE A 73 16.74 2.34 0.36
C PHE A 73 16.78 1.19 -0.64
N LYS A 74 16.67 -0.05 -0.16
CA LYS A 74 16.60 -1.22 -1.04
C LYS A 74 15.16 -1.48 -1.45
N ILE A 75 14.85 -1.21 -2.71
CA ILE A 75 13.56 -1.50 -3.34
C ILE A 75 13.58 -2.93 -3.89
N GLN A 76 12.49 -3.68 -3.69
CA GLN A 76 12.28 -5.00 -4.28
C GLN A 76 11.47 -4.93 -5.56
N GLU A 77 10.50 -4.02 -5.60
CA GLU A 77 9.58 -3.86 -6.73
C GLU A 77 9.00 -2.45 -6.68
N ALA A 78 8.84 -1.83 -7.84
CA ALA A 78 8.21 -0.53 -7.97
C ALA A 78 7.31 -0.53 -9.20
N GLN A 79 6.00 -0.35 -9.02
CA GLN A 79 5.03 -0.44 -10.11
C GLN A 79 3.80 0.43 -9.88
N LYS A 80 3.09 0.75 -10.97
CA LYS A 80 1.76 1.37 -10.89
C LYS A 80 0.67 0.34 -10.72
N ALA A 81 -0.22 0.57 -9.76
CA ALA A 81 -1.33 -0.31 -9.46
C ALA A 81 -2.69 0.35 -9.78
N PRO A 82 -3.60 -0.35 -10.50
CA PRO A 82 -3.40 -1.63 -11.16
C PRO A 82 -2.50 -1.52 -12.42
N ASN A 83 -1.83 -2.62 -12.79
CA ASN A 83 -0.87 -2.63 -13.91
C ASN A 83 -1.51 -2.20 -15.23
N LYS A 84 -2.79 -2.52 -15.44
CA LYS A 84 -3.57 -2.10 -16.60
C LYS A 84 -4.19 -0.72 -16.38
N LEU A 85 -3.95 0.20 -17.31
CA LEU A 85 -4.62 1.50 -17.36
C LEU A 85 -6.11 1.31 -17.70
N ASN A 86 -7.00 1.92 -16.92
CA ASN A 86 -8.42 2.03 -17.23
C ASN A 86 -8.72 3.47 -17.69
N PRO A 87 -9.02 3.70 -18.98
CA PRO A 87 -9.31 5.04 -19.50
C PRO A 87 -10.50 5.74 -18.83
N ASN A 88 -11.44 4.97 -18.27
CA ASN A 88 -12.63 5.51 -17.62
C ASN A 88 -12.37 5.92 -16.15
N ARG A 89 -11.17 5.68 -15.62
CA ARG A 89 -10.84 6.03 -14.23
C ARG A 89 -10.47 7.52 -14.17
N PRO A 90 -11.19 8.34 -13.38
CA PRO A 90 -10.90 9.78 -13.31
C PRO A 90 -9.66 10.10 -12.46
N THR A 91 -9.20 9.16 -11.63
CA THR A 91 -8.04 9.33 -10.76
C THR A 91 -6.79 8.66 -11.34
N PRO A 92 -5.59 9.25 -11.16
CA PRO A 92 -4.34 8.58 -11.50
C PRO A 92 -4.16 7.27 -10.74
N ARG A 93 -3.40 6.32 -11.31
CA ARG A 93 -3.01 5.11 -10.59
C ARG A 93 -2.00 5.43 -9.49
N HIS A 94 -2.03 4.62 -8.44
CA HIS A 94 -1.09 4.75 -7.35
C HIS A 94 0.21 4.05 -7.74
N ILE A 95 1.33 4.54 -7.23
CA ILE A 95 2.61 3.84 -7.31
C ILE A 95 2.79 3.04 -6.03
N ILE A 96 3.07 1.75 -6.16
CA ILE A 96 3.42 0.87 -5.05
C ILE A 96 4.93 0.63 -5.11
N ILE A 97 5.62 1.02 -4.04
CA ILE A 97 7.04 0.72 -3.82
C ILE A 97 7.13 -0.35 -2.72
N LYS A 98 7.60 -1.54 -3.08
CA LYS A 98 7.86 -2.62 -2.15
C LYS A 98 9.27 -2.49 -1.62
N MET A 99 9.41 -2.17 -0.34
CA MET A 99 10.70 -2.06 0.32
C MET A 99 11.21 -3.44 0.75
N ALA A 100 12.52 -3.62 0.78
CA ALA A 100 13.12 -4.84 1.32
C ALA A 100 12.97 -4.96 2.84
N LYS A 101 12.83 -3.82 3.53
CA LYS A 101 12.63 -3.75 4.98
C LYS A 101 11.41 -2.90 5.33
N GLY A 102 10.55 -3.40 6.20
CA GLY A 102 9.40 -2.63 6.71
C GLY A 102 9.81 -1.40 7.52
N SER A 103 10.94 -1.46 8.22
CA SER A 103 11.50 -0.33 8.98
C SER A 103 11.79 0.89 8.12
N ASP A 104 12.18 0.68 6.85
CA ASP A 104 12.51 1.77 5.94
C ASP A 104 11.23 2.53 5.53
N LYS A 105 10.16 1.79 5.23
CA LYS A 105 8.82 2.37 5.00
C LYS A 105 8.37 3.18 6.21
N GLU A 106 8.50 2.65 7.42
CA GLU A 106 8.08 3.36 8.64
C GLU A 106 8.83 4.68 8.83
N ARG A 107 10.16 4.69 8.59
CA ARG A 107 10.97 5.91 8.66
C ARG A 107 10.52 6.96 7.64
N ILE A 108 10.23 6.55 6.42
CA ILE A 108 9.74 7.44 5.36
C ILE A 108 8.37 8.01 5.72
N LEU A 109 7.43 7.16 6.15
CA LEU A 109 6.09 7.60 6.54
C LEU A 109 6.12 8.55 7.73
N LYS A 110 7.04 8.33 8.69
CA LYS A 110 7.25 9.25 9.80
C LYS A 110 7.71 10.62 9.31
N ALA A 111 8.73 10.67 8.45
CA ALA A 111 9.22 11.91 7.87
C ALA A 111 8.14 12.63 7.03
N ALA A 112 7.33 11.89 6.28
CA ALA A 112 6.21 12.44 5.52
C ALA A 112 5.16 13.10 6.43
N ARG A 113 4.80 12.46 7.54
CA ARG A 113 3.85 13.02 8.54
C ARG A 113 4.39 14.28 9.21
N GLU A 114 5.67 14.30 9.54
CA GLU A 114 6.34 15.48 10.14
C GLU A 114 6.40 16.65 9.16
N LYS A 115 6.64 16.39 7.88
CA LYS A 115 6.69 17.42 6.83
C LYS A 115 5.31 17.98 6.47
N GLN A 116 4.27 17.16 6.55
CA GLN A 116 2.87 17.42 6.14
C GLN A 116 2.64 17.70 4.65
N ASN A 117 3.55 18.40 3.97
CA ASN A 117 3.46 18.75 2.55
C ASN A 117 4.55 18.04 1.75
N VAL A 118 4.23 16.88 1.18
CA VAL A 118 5.12 16.11 0.31
C VAL A 118 4.76 16.41 -1.14
N THR A 119 5.75 16.70 -1.98
CA THR A 119 5.51 17.09 -3.37
C THR A 119 6.36 16.30 -4.35
N TYR A 120 5.88 16.14 -5.57
CA TYR A 120 6.65 15.67 -6.71
C TYR A 120 6.56 16.68 -7.84
N LYS A 121 7.68 17.32 -8.18
CA LYS A 121 7.73 18.47 -9.10
C LYS A 121 6.78 19.59 -8.64
N THR A 122 5.57 19.65 -9.21
CA THR A 122 4.52 20.63 -8.88
C THR A 122 3.26 19.98 -8.29
N PHE A 123 3.26 18.66 -8.09
CA PHE A 123 2.11 17.90 -7.61
C PHE A 123 2.23 17.64 -6.10
N LEU A 124 1.13 17.82 -5.37
CA LEU A 124 1.02 17.42 -3.97
C LEU A 124 0.71 15.93 -3.89
N LEU A 125 1.36 15.23 -2.95
CA LEU A 125 1.25 13.79 -2.74
C LEU A 125 0.49 13.44 -1.45
#